data_AF-A0A8J7L248-F1
#
_entry.id   AF-A0A8J7L248-F1
#
_cell.length_a   1.000
_cell.length_b   1.000
_cell.length_c   1.000
_cell.angle_alpha   90.00
_cell.angle_beta   90.00
_cell.angle_gamma   90.00
#
_symmetry.space_group_name_H-M   'P 1'
#
loop_
_entity.id
_entity.type
_entity.pdbx_description
1 polymer ?
#
loop_
_entity_poly.entity_id
_entity_poly.type
_entity_poly.pdbx_seq_one_letter_code
_entity_poly.pdbx_strand_id
1 'polypeptide(L)' 'MQCFTCGNSAVGVCSFCGRGVCKEHISEKPNIIAVYVGKNQTPKAIAVSKALYCGICQPQAEPIEMPEIY' A
#
# COMPACT_ATOMS: atom_id res chain seq x y z
N MET A 1 -7.12 -5.32 16.79
CA MET A 1 -6.47 -4.10 16.28
C MET A 1 -7.52 -2.99 16.17
N GLN A 2 -7.15 -1.72 16.36
CA GLN A 2 -8.06 -0.58 16.27
C GLN A 2 -7.88 0.17 14.94
N CYS A 3 -8.94 0.82 14.47
CA CYS A 3 -8.93 1.67 13.29
C CYS A 3 -8.13 2.93 13.60
N PHE A 4 -7.16 3.25 12.73
CA PHE A 4 -6.33 4.43 12.88
C PHE A 4 -7.13 5.75 12.87
N THR A 5 -8.25 5.80 12.14
CA THR A 5 -9.03 7.04 11.97
C THR A 5 -9.98 7.31 13.13
N CYS A 6 -10.61 6.28 13.72
CA CYS A 6 -11.68 6.47 14.71
C CYS A 6 -11.60 5.58 15.97
N GLY A 7 -10.60 4.70 16.09
CA GLY A 7 -10.43 3.82 17.25
C GLY A 7 -11.34 2.58 17.29
N ASN A 8 -12.37 2.50 16.45
CA ASN A 8 -13.25 1.32 16.33
C ASN A 8 -12.47 0.05 15.97
N SER A 9 -13.06 -1.13 16.18
CA SER A 9 -12.45 -2.40 15.77
C SER A 9 -12.09 -2.42 14.29
N ALA A 10 -10.80 -2.65 13.99
CA ALA A 10 -10.34 -2.82 12.63
C ALA A 10 -10.79 -4.17 12.07
N VAL A 11 -11.15 -4.18 10.79
CA VAL A 11 -11.51 -5.39 10.04
C VAL A 11 -10.44 -5.81 9.03
N GLY A 12 -9.43 -4.97 8.82
CA GLY A 12 -8.30 -5.26 7.96
C GLY A 12 -7.15 -4.28 8.14
N VAL A 13 -6.08 -4.50 7.38
CA VAL A 13 -4.81 -3.78 7.48
C VAL A 13 -4.45 -3.18 6.13
N CYS A 14 -4.04 -1.90 6.12
CA CYS A 14 -3.64 -1.19 4.92
C CYS A 14 -2.41 -1.86 4.28
N SER A 15 -2.51 -2.17 2.98
CA SER A 15 -1.45 -2.87 2.24
C SER A 15 -0.19 -2.04 2.02
N PHE A 16 -0.23 -0.73 2.32
CA PHE A 16 0.86 0.22 2.07
C PHE A 16 1.60 0.65 3.34
N CYS A 17 0.89 0.79 4.47
CA CYS A 17 1.47 1.33 5.71
C CYS A 17 1.19 0.52 6.96
N GLY A 18 0.40 -0.57 6.87
CA GLY A 18 0.13 -1.45 8.01
C GLY A 18 -0.89 -0.93 9.04
N ARG A 19 -1.53 0.23 8.83
CA ARG A 19 -2.60 0.73 9.73
C ARG A 19 -3.83 -0.18 9.71
N GLY A 20 -4.43 -0.41 10.87
CA GLY A 20 -5.74 -1.04 10.98
C GLY A 20 -6.87 -0.11 10.52
N VAL A 21 -7.89 -0.64 9.84
CA VAL A 21 -9.01 0.13 9.28
C VAL A 21 -10.34 -0.58 9.55
N CYS A 22 -11.36 0.17 9.99
CA CYS A 22 -12.73 -0.34 10.16
C CYS A 22 -13.51 -0.32 8.83
N LYS A 23 -14.73 -0.88 8.81
CA LYS A 23 -15.54 -0.96 7.59
C LYS A 23 -15.92 0.41 7.02
N GLU A 24 -16.07 1.41 7.87
CA GLU A 24 -16.50 2.76 7.48
C GLU A 24 -15.38 3.54 6.79
N HIS A 25 -14.13 3.27 7.15
CA HIS A 25 -12.96 3.99 6.63
C HIS A 25 -12.13 3.18 5.64
N ILE A 26 -12.58 1.97 5.29
CA ILE A 26 -11.90 1.14 4.30
C ILE A 26 -12.07 1.74 2.91
N SER A 27 -10.99 1.76 2.14
CA SER A 27 -10.98 2.14 0.74
C SER A 27 -10.13 1.15 -0.05
N GLU A 28 -10.07 1.33 -1.35
CA GLU A 28 -9.35 0.45 -2.28
C GLU A 28 -8.32 1.26 -3.07
N LYS A 29 -7.14 0.69 -3.28
CA LYS A 29 -6.11 1.27 -4.17
C LYS A 29 -5.34 0.14 -4.87
N PRO A 30 -4.95 0.29 -6.14
CA PRO A 30 -4.11 -0.71 -6.80
C PRO A 30 -2.77 -0.87 -6.09
N ASN A 31 -2.33 -2.12 -5.93
CA ASN A 31 -1.04 -2.45 -5.32
C ASN A 31 -0.29 -3.51 -6.14
N ILE A 32 1.01 -3.32 -6.32
CA ILE A 32 1.91 -4.31 -6.94
C ILE A 32 2.41 -5.25 -5.85
N ILE A 33 2.21 -6.55 -6.01
CA ILE A 33 2.61 -7.55 -5.01
C ILE A 33 3.87 -8.32 -5.40
N ALA A 34 4.23 -8.30 -6.68
CA ALA A 34 5.45 -8.92 -7.19
C ALA A 34 5.86 -8.29 -8.51
N VAL A 35 7.18 -8.20 -8.73
CA VAL A 35 7.81 -7.71 -9.97
C VAL A 35 8.76 -8.79 -10.48
N TYR A 36 8.77 -8.99 -11.80
CA TYR A 36 9.57 -10.00 -12.49
C TYR A 36 10.22 -9.38 -13.72
N VAL A 37 11.34 -9.96 -14.16
CA VAL A 37 11.93 -9.63 -15.46
C VAL A 37 11.25 -10.49 -16.53
N GLY A 38 10.56 -9.85 -17.46
CA GLY A 38 9.94 -10.51 -18.60
C GLY A 38 10.90 -10.68 -19.79
N LYS A 39 10.34 -11.13 -20.92
CA LYS A 39 11.08 -11.21 -22.20
C LYS A 39 11.66 -9.84 -22.57
N ASN A 40 12.83 -9.82 -23.21
CA ASN A 40 13.54 -8.61 -23.66
C ASN A 40 13.83 -7.62 -22.51
N GLN A 41 14.12 -8.12 -21.30
CA GLN A 41 14.40 -7.29 -20.11
C GLN A 41 13.26 -6.32 -19.75
N THR A 42 12.03 -6.57 -20.20
CA THR A 42 10.88 -5.72 -19.88
C THR A 42 10.31 -6.09 -18.51
N PRO A 43 10.27 -5.18 -17.52
CA PRO A 43 9.66 -5.45 -16.23
C PRO A 43 8.17 -5.80 -16.35
N LYS A 44 7.73 -6.82 -15.61
CA LYS A 44 6.32 -7.20 -15.48
C LYS A 44 5.94 -7.23 -14.01
N ALA A 45 4.68 -6.93 -13.70
CA ALA A 45 4.17 -6.92 -12.34
C ALA A 45 2.88 -7.72 -12.22
N ILE A 46 2.70 -8.38 -11.07
CA ILE A 46 1.38 -8.86 -10.63
C ILE A 46 0.80 -7.78 -9.73
N ALA A 47 -0.38 -7.28 -10.09
CA ALA A 47 -1.06 -6.22 -9.36
C ALA A 47 -2.44 -6.69 -8.88
N VAL A 48 -2.80 -6.27 -7.67
CA VAL A 48 -4.15 -6.35 -7.13
C VAL A 48 -4.81 -5.01 -7.41
N SER A 49 -5.90 -5.01 -8.17
CA SER A 49 -6.59 -3.77 -8.58
C SER A 49 -7.25 -3.03 -7.41
N LYS A 50 -7.63 -3.76 -6.35
CA LYS A 50 -8.41 -3.28 -5.21
C LYS A 50 -7.82 -3.78 -3.89
N ALA A 51 -6.59 -3.36 -3.58
CA ALA A 51 -5.97 -3.69 -2.31
C ALA A 51 -6.51 -2.78 -1.20
N LEU A 52 -6.55 -3.29 0.04
CA LEU A 52 -7.06 -2.53 1.20
C LEU A 52 -6.18 -1.29 1.43
N TYR A 53 -6.83 -0.14 1.39
CA TYR A 53 -6.21 1.18 1.50
C TYR A 53 -6.88 1.99 2.62
N CYS A 54 -6.08 2.65 3.46
CA CYS A 54 -6.61 3.43 4.60
C CYS A 54 -7.10 4.84 4.24
N GLY A 55 -7.20 5.19 2.96
CA GLY A 55 -7.63 6.52 2.52
C GLY A 55 -6.55 7.62 2.59
N ILE A 56 -5.52 7.44 3.41
CA ILE A 56 -4.55 8.50 3.77
C ILE A 56 -3.14 8.26 3.18
N CYS A 57 -2.76 7.02 2.81
CA CYS A 57 -1.38 6.80 2.37
C CYS A 57 -1.11 7.44 1.01
N GLN A 58 -0.02 8.21 0.95
CA GLN A 58 0.46 8.81 -0.28
C GLN A 58 1.88 8.28 -0.54
N PRO A 59 2.01 7.07 -1.13
CA PRO A 59 3.32 6.61 -1.62
C PRO A 59 3.91 7.67 -2.55
N GLN A 60 5.18 7.99 -2.36
CA GLN A 60 5.89 8.89 -3.27
C GLN A 60 5.97 8.25 -4.66
N ALA A 61 5.81 9.08 -5.70
CA ALA A 61 5.92 8.62 -7.08
C ALA A 61 7.36 8.28 -7.45
N GLU A 62 8.32 9.01 -6.89
CA GLU A 62 9.75 8.82 -7.10
C GLU A 62 10.45 8.49 -5.77
N PRO A 63 11.52 7.68 -5.80
CA PRO A 63 12.38 7.49 -4.64
C PRO A 63 12.92 8.83 -4.13
N ILE A 64 13.03 8.96 -2.81
CA ILE A 64 13.68 10.13 -2.19
C ILE A 64 15.18 9.86 -2.00
N GLU A 65 16.00 10.89 -2.15
CA GLU A 65 17.41 10.84 -1.80
C GLU A 65 17.56 10.72 -0.27
N MET A 66 18.56 9.95 0.18
CA MET A 66 18.91 9.79 1.60
C MET A 66 20.43 9.91 1.77
N PRO A 67 21.02 11.11 1.63
CA PRO A 67 22.47 11.30 1.71
C PRO A 67 23.04 11.01 3.10
N GLU A 68 22.23 10.96 4.15
CA GLU A 68 22.67 10.75 5.54
C GLU A 68 23.05 9.29 5.85
N ILE A 69 22.73 8.34 4.95
CA ILE A 69 22.95 6.90 5.13
C ILE A 69 24.07 6.33 4.23
N TYR A 70 24.86 7.18 3.56
CA TYR A 70 25.95 6.79 2.67
C TYR A 70 27.22 7.61 2.96
#